data_AF-W6TIW3-F1
#
_entry.id   AF-W6TIW3-F1
#
_cell.length_a   1.000
_cell.length_b   1.000
_cell.length_c   1.000
_cell.angle_alpha   90.00
_cell.angle_beta   90.00
_cell.angle_gamma   90.00
#
_symmetry.space_group_name_H-M   'P 1'
#
loop_
_entity.id
_entity.type
_entity.pdbx_description
1 polymer ?
#
loop_
_entity_poly.entity_id
_entity_poly.type
_entity_poly.pdbx_seq_one_letter_code
_entity_poly.pdbx_strand_id
1 'polypeptide(L)'
;SENPIVNETEGIEKAVDAAGIAVAKAVDQKKEIKEATAKKDAVIAGGIALRAMTKGGKFSVKNNDEDAVKTVNGAVASAVNKVLSTLTIAIRNRVDLGLKEINKVLGEIKQGEGSVVKINE
;
A
#
# COMPACT_ATOMS: atom_id res chain seq x y z
N SER A 1 -5.53 13.22 10.82
CA SER A 1 -4.81 11.95 10.62
C SER A 1 -5.58 10.89 11.35
N GLU A 2 -5.84 9.75 10.71
CA GLU A 2 -6.36 8.59 11.42
C GLU A 2 -5.19 8.01 12.21
N ASN A 3 -5.10 8.35 13.50
CA ASN A 3 -4.11 7.73 14.37
C ASN A 3 -4.56 6.29 14.56
N PRO A 4 -3.70 5.30 14.28
CA PRO A 4 -4.07 3.90 14.45
C PRO A 4 -4.45 3.64 15.90
N ILE A 5 -5.54 2.90 16.10
CA ILE A 5 -5.97 2.48 17.44
C ILE A 5 -4.96 1.46 17.97
N VAL A 6 -4.23 1.82 19.03
CA VAL A 6 -3.27 0.92 19.68
C VAL A 6 -3.91 0.37 20.95
N ASN A 7 -4.00 -0.95 21.04
CA ASN A 7 -4.40 -1.62 22.28
C ASN A 7 -3.16 -2.16 23.01
N GLU A 8 -2.82 -1.51 24.13
CA GLU A 8 -1.66 -1.85 24.96
C GLU A 8 -1.81 -3.18 25.70
N THR A 9 -3.04 -3.57 26.04
CA THR A 9 -3.34 -4.74 26.89
C THR A 9 -3.58 -6.02 26.09
N GLU A 10 -4.12 -5.90 24.88
CA GLU A 10 -4.52 -7.04 24.04
C GLU A 10 -3.69 -7.13 22.76
N GLY A 11 -2.84 -6.13 22.49
CA GLY A 11 -1.92 -6.13 21.36
C GLY A 11 -2.62 -6.38 20.02
N ILE A 12 -2.14 -7.37 19.28
CA ILE A 12 -2.64 -7.73 17.95
C ILE A 12 -4.06 -8.32 17.96
N GLU A 13 -4.53 -8.86 19.10
CA GLU A 13 -5.87 -9.46 19.19
C GLU A 13 -6.99 -8.45 18.97
N LYS A 14 -6.74 -7.18 19.33
CA LYS A 14 -7.69 -6.06 19.22
C LYS A 14 -7.42 -5.15 18.02
N ALA A 15 -6.51 -5.52 17.12
CA ALA A 15 -6.34 -4.80 15.88
C ALA A 15 -7.58 -5.00 14.99
N VAL A 16 -8.21 -3.90 14.56
CA VAL A 16 -9.44 -3.92 13.74
C VAL A 16 -9.18 -3.68 12.25
N ASP A 17 -8.02 -3.14 11.91
CA ASP A 17 -7.63 -2.75 10.55
C ASP A 17 -6.12 -2.93 10.32
N ALA A 18 -5.67 -2.58 9.11
CA ALA A 18 -4.28 -2.71 8.69
C ALA A 18 -3.34 -1.80 9.50
N ALA A 19 -3.80 -0.60 9.86
CA ALA A 19 -3.00 0.37 10.60
C ALA A 19 -2.79 -0.10 12.06
N GLY A 20 -3.83 -0.64 12.69
CA GLY A 20 -3.78 -1.32 13.99
C GLY A 20 -2.83 -2.52 13.97
N ILE A 21 -2.88 -3.38 12.94
CA ILE A 21 -1.90 -4.47 12.77
C ILE A 21 -0.48 -3.90 12.66
N ALA A 22 -0.30 -2.80 11.92
CA ALA A 22 1.00 -2.20 11.67
C ALA A 22 1.69 -1.71 12.95
N VAL A 23 0.92 -1.23 13.93
CA VAL A 23 1.44 -0.64 15.17
C VAL A 23 1.20 -1.47 16.43
N ALA A 24 0.47 -2.58 16.34
CA ALA A 24 0.20 -3.49 17.46
C ALA A 24 1.49 -3.84 18.25
N LYS A 25 1.43 -3.76 19.56
CA LYS A 25 2.54 -4.16 20.42
C LYS A 25 2.51 -5.66 20.66
N ALA A 26 3.69 -6.22 20.91
CA ALA A 26 3.79 -7.59 21.40
C ALA A 26 3.22 -7.63 22.83
N VAL A 27 2.24 -8.49 23.03
CA VAL A 27 1.69 -8.80 24.36
C VAL A 27 1.76 -10.30 24.54
N ASP A 28 2.19 -10.73 25.73
CA ASP A 28 2.35 -12.15 26.03
C ASP A 28 1.05 -12.92 25.82
N GLN A 29 1.17 -14.06 25.13
CA GLN A 29 0.06 -14.95 24.79
C GLN A 29 -1.02 -14.34 23.87
N LYS A 30 -0.81 -13.12 23.33
CA LYS A 30 -1.70 -12.46 22.36
C LYS A 30 -1.10 -12.52 20.96
N LYS A 31 -1.27 -13.67 20.29
CA LYS A 31 -0.57 -13.99 19.03
C LYS A 31 -1.48 -14.12 17.81
N GLU A 32 -2.77 -13.89 17.98
CA GLU A 32 -3.79 -14.10 16.95
C GLU A 32 -4.50 -12.80 16.61
N ILE A 33 -4.94 -12.65 15.35
CA ILE A 33 -5.89 -11.61 14.98
C ILE A 33 -7.29 -12.14 15.29
N LYS A 34 -8.00 -11.54 16.25
CA LYS A 34 -9.33 -12.01 16.67
C LYS A 34 -10.48 -11.26 16.02
N GLU A 35 -10.30 -9.96 15.78
CA GLU A 35 -11.33 -9.11 15.20
C GLU A 35 -11.66 -9.51 13.76
N ALA A 36 -12.95 -9.73 13.48
CA ALA A 36 -13.42 -10.22 12.18
C ALA A 36 -13.08 -9.26 11.03
N THR A 37 -13.05 -7.95 11.31
CA THR A 37 -12.68 -6.91 10.33
C THR A 37 -11.23 -7.02 9.88
N ALA A 38 -10.35 -7.50 10.77
CA ALA A 38 -8.93 -7.65 10.52
C ALA A 38 -8.52 -9.02 9.94
N LYS A 39 -9.41 -10.03 10.00
CA LYS A 39 -9.16 -11.38 9.44
C LYS A 39 -9.23 -11.48 7.91
N LYS A 40 -9.39 -10.36 7.21
CA LYS A 40 -9.39 -10.33 5.74
C LYS A 40 -7.94 -10.33 5.24
N ASP A 41 -7.62 -11.18 4.26
CA ASP A 41 -6.26 -11.27 3.69
C ASP A 41 -5.69 -9.93 3.26
N ALA A 42 -6.51 -9.08 2.62
CA ALA A 42 -6.10 -7.74 2.21
C ALA A 42 -5.71 -6.83 3.40
N VAL A 43 -6.42 -6.96 4.52
CA VAL A 43 -6.15 -6.18 5.74
C VAL A 43 -4.87 -6.67 6.42
N ILE A 44 -4.68 -7.99 6.49
CA ILE A 44 -3.47 -8.60 7.04
C ILE A 44 -2.25 -8.23 6.17
N ALA A 45 -2.34 -8.40 4.85
CA ALA A 45 -1.28 -8.05 3.91
C ALA A 45 -0.96 -6.54 3.96
N GLY A 46 -1.98 -5.69 4.05
CA GLY A 46 -1.80 -4.24 4.26
C GLY A 46 -1.07 -3.94 5.56
N GLY A 47 -1.46 -4.57 6.66
CA GLY A 47 -0.80 -4.39 7.96
C GLY A 47 0.64 -4.89 7.99
N ILE A 48 0.93 -6.02 7.32
CA ILE A 48 2.30 -6.52 7.13
C ILE A 48 3.13 -5.51 6.33
N ALA A 49 2.61 -5.02 5.20
CA ALA A 49 3.32 -4.05 4.37
C ALA A 49 3.61 -2.75 5.13
N LEU A 50 2.60 -2.20 5.83
CA LEU A 50 2.76 -1.00 6.64
C LEU A 50 3.78 -1.19 7.77
N ARG A 51 3.72 -2.32 8.49
CA ARG A 51 4.70 -2.64 9.53
C ARG A 51 6.11 -2.71 8.97
N ALA A 52 6.30 -3.39 7.84
CA ALA A 52 7.60 -3.56 7.20
C ALA A 52 8.21 -2.24 6.71
N MET A 53 7.37 -1.31 6.24
CA MET A 53 7.80 0.02 5.78
C MET A 53 8.01 1.01 6.94
N THR A 54 7.47 0.72 8.12
CA THR A 54 7.61 1.60 9.30
C THR A 54 9.01 1.46 9.89
N LYS A 55 9.63 2.59 10.25
CA LYS A 55 10.95 2.62 10.90
C LYS A 55 10.91 1.77 12.19
N GLY A 56 11.77 0.76 12.25
CA GLY A 56 11.86 -0.13 13.41
C GLY A 56 10.79 -1.22 13.47
N GLY A 57 9.95 -1.36 12.44
CA GLY A 57 9.00 -2.47 12.32
C GLY A 57 9.72 -3.83 12.28
N LYS A 58 9.20 -4.80 13.03
CA LYS A 58 9.76 -6.16 13.16
C LYS A 58 8.63 -7.17 13.24
N PHE A 59 8.94 -8.41 12.86
CA PHE A 59 8.05 -9.56 12.97
C PHE A 59 8.69 -10.58 13.90
N SER A 60 7.94 -11.05 14.88
CA SER A 60 8.40 -12.04 15.85
C SER A 60 8.13 -13.45 15.35
N VAL A 61 9.13 -14.32 15.49
CA VAL A 61 9.03 -15.77 15.25
C VAL A 61 9.52 -16.52 16.50
N LYS A 62 9.33 -17.84 16.54
CA LYS A 62 9.90 -18.66 17.62
C LYS A 62 11.44 -18.64 17.52
N ASN A 63 12.11 -18.77 18.67
CA ASN A 63 13.57 -18.84 18.71
C ASN A 63 14.09 -20.02 17.87
N ASN A 64 15.19 -19.79 17.14
CA ASN A 64 15.87 -20.79 16.31
C ASN A 64 14.99 -21.42 15.21
N ASP A 65 13.96 -20.72 14.74
CA ASP A 65 13.08 -21.16 13.66
C ASP A 65 13.47 -20.49 12.33
N GLU A 66 14.56 -20.96 11.71
CA GLU A 66 15.10 -20.37 10.48
C GLU A 66 14.11 -20.44 9.30
N ASP A 67 13.29 -21.48 9.23
CA ASP A 67 12.31 -21.66 8.16
C ASP A 67 11.12 -20.69 8.32
N ALA A 68 10.69 -20.41 9.55
CA ALA A 68 9.75 -19.34 9.81
C ALA A 68 10.32 -17.97 9.40
N VAL A 69 11.61 -17.69 9.67
CA VAL A 69 12.25 -16.44 9.23
C VAL A 69 12.20 -16.30 7.72
N LYS A 70 12.56 -17.34 6.96
CA LYS A 70 12.52 -17.31 5.48
C LYS A 70 11.08 -17.08 4.97
N THR A 71 10.12 -17.78 5.56
CA THR A 71 8.70 -17.68 5.18
C THR A 71 8.15 -16.27 5.45
N VAL A 72 8.42 -15.71 6.64
CA VAL A 72 8.01 -14.35 7.00
C VAL A 72 8.66 -13.33 6.08
N ASN A 73 9.97 -13.43 5.81
CA ASN A 73 10.66 -12.53 4.89
C ASN A 73 10.06 -12.57 3.48
N GLY A 74 9.73 -13.77 2.97
CA GLY A 74 9.05 -13.93 1.68
C GLY A 74 7.67 -13.29 1.65
N ALA A 75 6.85 -13.51 2.68
CA ALA A 75 5.52 -12.91 2.80
C ALA A 75 5.59 -11.37 2.91
N VAL A 76 6.52 -10.85 3.72
CA VAL A 76 6.78 -9.42 3.88
C VAL A 76 7.20 -8.78 2.56
N ALA A 77 8.20 -9.34 1.88
CA ALA A 77 8.67 -8.83 0.59
C ALA A 77 7.56 -8.84 -0.46
N SER A 78 6.76 -9.91 -0.52
CA SER A 78 5.61 -10.01 -1.43
C SER A 78 4.54 -8.95 -1.14
N ALA A 79 4.18 -8.75 0.13
CA ALA A 79 3.18 -7.75 0.53
C ALA A 79 3.65 -6.33 0.18
N VAL A 80 4.89 -5.97 0.51
CA VAL A 80 5.48 -4.66 0.20
C VAL A 80 5.55 -4.44 -1.32
N ASN A 81 6.02 -5.43 -2.08
CA ASN A 81 6.11 -5.34 -3.54
C ASN A 81 4.74 -5.15 -4.19
N LYS A 82 3.70 -5.85 -3.72
CA LYS A 82 2.34 -5.68 -4.23
C LYS A 82 1.80 -4.27 -3.98
N VAL A 83 1.94 -3.75 -2.76
CA VAL A 83 1.49 -2.39 -2.40
C VAL A 83 2.20 -1.33 -3.27
N LEU A 84 3.52 -1.40 -3.39
CA LEU A 84 4.30 -0.48 -4.21
C LEU A 84 3.97 -0.61 -5.70
N SER A 85 3.74 -1.83 -6.20
CA SER A 85 3.38 -2.08 -7.60
C SER A 85 2.02 -1.47 -7.94
N THR A 86 1.01 -1.67 -7.08
CA THR A 86 -0.31 -1.07 -7.26
C THR A 86 -0.25 0.45 -7.21
N LEU A 87 0.49 1.03 -6.25
CA LEU A 87 0.68 2.48 -6.17
C LEU A 87 1.34 3.03 -7.44
N THR A 88 2.38 2.35 -7.93
CA THR A 88 3.09 2.77 -9.14
C THR A 88 2.18 2.72 -10.37
N ILE A 89 1.35 1.67 -10.52
CA ILE A 89 0.38 1.58 -11.62
C ILE A 89 -0.66 2.70 -11.53
N ALA A 90 -1.19 2.98 -10.34
CA ALA A 90 -2.15 4.06 -10.13
C ALA A 90 -1.57 5.43 -10.54
N ILE A 91 -0.32 5.71 -10.16
CA ILE A 91 0.40 6.92 -10.57
C ILE A 91 0.57 6.98 -12.09
N ARG A 92 1.03 5.89 -12.73
CA ARG A 92 1.20 5.84 -14.19
C ARG A 92 -0.11 6.08 -14.92
N ASN A 93 -1.21 5.47 -14.47
CA ASN A 93 -2.53 5.67 -15.08
C ASN A 93 -2.97 7.14 -14.96
N ARG A 94 -2.74 7.78 -13.80
CA ARG A 94 -3.09 9.20 -13.63
C ARG A 94 -2.25 10.12 -14.51
N VAL A 95 -0.94 9.84 -14.62
CA VAL A 95 -0.02 10.59 -15.49
C VAL A 95 -0.41 10.40 -16.97
N ASP A 96 -0.68 9.17 -17.41
CA ASP A 96 -1.11 8.86 -18.78
C ASP A 96 -2.38 9.61 -19.19
N LEU A 97 -3.39 9.67 -18.29
CA LEU A 97 -4.60 10.47 -18.53
C LEU A 97 -4.29 11.95 -18.74
N GLY A 98 -3.45 12.55 -17.88
CA GLY A 98 -3.06 13.95 -18.03
C GLY A 98 -2.28 14.21 -19.33
N LEU A 99 -1.35 13.31 -19.70
CA LEU A 99 -0.59 13.42 -20.94
C LEU A 99 -1.49 13.28 -22.19
N LYS A 100 -2.52 12.43 -22.15
CA LYS A 100 -3.52 12.31 -23.23
C LYS A 100 -4.31 13.60 -23.44
N GLU A 101 -4.73 14.26 -22.35
CA GLU A 101 -5.42 15.55 -22.42
C GLU A 101 -4.52 16.63 -23.05
N ILE A 102 -3.26 16.72 -22.61
CA ILE A 102 -2.27 17.65 -23.21
C ILE A 102 -2.10 17.38 -24.70
N ASN A 103 -1.91 16.12 -25.10
CA ASN A 103 -1.76 15.75 -26.50
C ASN A 103 -2.98 16.13 -27.36
N LYS A 104 -4.20 16.01 -26.81
CA LYS A 104 -5.42 16.42 -27.50
C LYS A 104 -5.43 17.93 -27.76
N VAL A 105 -5.16 18.74 -26.73
CA VAL A 105 -5.12 20.21 -26.84
C VAL A 105 -4.05 20.66 -27.84
N LEU A 106 -2.86 20.06 -27.80
CA LEU A 106 -1.80 20.36 -28.77
C LEU A 106 -2.19 19.99 -30.21
N GLY A 107 -2.93 18.88 -30.38
CA GLY A 107 -3.48 18.48 -31.67
C GLY A 107 -4.50 19.49 -32.22
N GLU A 108 -5.40 19.99 -31.37
CA GLU A 108 -6.40 21.01 -31.72
C GLU A 108 -5.73 22.34 -32.10
N ILE A 109 -4.75 22.82 -31.32
CA ILE A 109 -4.00 24.05 -31.62
C ILE A 109 -3.30 23.95 -32.98
N LYS A 110 -2.61 22.82 -33.24
CA LYS A 110 -1.91 22.60 -34.51
C LYS A 110 -2.87 22.62 -35.71
N GLN A 111 -4.10 22.12 -35.56
CA GLN A 111 -5.12 22.19 -36.61
C GLN A 111 -5.64 23.63 -36.80
N GLY A 112 -5.85 24.36 -35.71
CA GLY A 112 -6.28 25.77 -35.74
C GLY A 112 -5.29 26.68 -36.46
N GLU A 113 -3.99 26.55 -36.17
CA GLU A 113 -2.92 27.31 -36.84
C GLU A 113 -2.90 27.07 -38.35
N GLY A 114 -3.09 25.82 -38.79
CA GLY A 114 -3.18 25.48 -40.22
C GLY A 114 -4.44 26.00 -40.92
N SER A 115 -5.54 26.15 -40.19
CA SER A 115 -6.79 26.73 -40.72
C SER A 115 -6.67 28.24 -40.92
N VAL A 116 -6.09 29.00 -40.00
CA VAL A 116 -5.95 30.46 -40.14
C VAL A 116 -5.08 30.85 -41.35
N VAL A 117 -4.05 30.05 -41.64
CA VAL A 117 -3.18 30.30 -42.81
C VAL A 117 -3.91 30.08 -44.14
N LYS A 118 -4.82 29.10 -44.24
CA LYS A 118 -5.57 28.80 -45.47
C LYS A 118 -6.73 29.74 -45.77
N ILE A 119 -7.21 30.51 -44.79
CA ILE A 119 -8.35 31.44 -44.98
C ILE A 119 -7.85 32.80 -45.51
N ASN A 120 -6.53 33.04 -45.46
CA ASN A 120 -5.90 34.32 -45.81
C ASN A 120 -5.13 34.30 -47.15
N GLU A 121 -5.29 33.26 -47.98
CA GLU A 121 -4.82 33.20 -49.38
C GLU A 121 -6.01 33.19 -50.35
#